data_AF-A0A7J9AQG5-F1
#
_entry.id   AF-A0A7J9AQG5-F1
#
_cell.length_a   1.000
_cell.length_b   1.000
_cell.length_c   1.000
_cell.angle_alpha   90.00
_cell.angle_beta   90.00
_cell.angle_gamma   90.00
#
_symmetry.space_group_name_H-M   'P 1'
#
loop_
_entity.id
_entity.type
_entity.pdbx_description
1 polymer ?
#
loop_
_entity_poly.entity_id
_entity_poly.type
_entity_poly.pdbx_seq_one_letter_code
_entity_poly.pdbx_strand_id
1 'polypeptide(L)' 'GVLQYQGGKWIYGYNRCLGKCLVFDAELGGSLDGLNIMLSRNFENVLIQLDYMEVAKAIHERPMSS' A
#
# COMPACT_ATOMS: atom_id res chain seq x y z
N GLY A 1 0.38 7.90 -0.66
CA GLY A 1 -0.98 7.37 -0.79
C GLY A 1 -1.94 8.07 0.15
N VAL A 2 -3.18 7.59 0.20
CA VAL A 2 -4.28 8.18 1.01
C VAL A 2 -5.00 7.08 1.78
N LEU A 3 -5.43 7.40 3.00
CA LEU A 3 -6.25 6.54 3.85
C LEU A 3 -7.66 7.12 3.88
N GLN A 4 -8.62 6.25 3.64
CA GLN A 4 -10.03 6.59 3.66
C GLN A 4 -10.76 5.68 4.67
N TYR A 5 -11.63 6.28 5.47
CA TYR A 5 -12.54 5.55 6.35
C TYR A 5 -13.73 5.03 5.55
N GLN A 6 -14.43 4.05 6.12
CA GLN A 6 -15.72 3.61 5.58
C GLN A 6 -16.64 4.81 5.31
N GLY A 7 -17.23 4.85 4.11
CA GLY A 7 -18.10 5.95 3.67
C GLY A 7 -17.37 7.10 2.95
N GLY A 8 -16.12 6.92 2.53
CA GLY A 8 -15.45 7.88 1.63
C GLY A 8 -14.71 9.02 2.33
N LYS A 9 -14.68 9.04 3.67
CA LYS A 9 -14.05 10.11 4.44
C LYS A 9 -12.53 9.96 4.46
N TRP A 10 -11.80 10.93 3.90
CA TRP A 10 -10.34 10.98 4.00
C TRP A 10 -9.90 11.17 5.45
N ILE A 11 -8.99 10.33 5.92
CA ILE A 11 -8.46 10.37 7.30
C ILE A 11 -7.04 10.93 7.31
N TYR A 12 -6.23 10.51 6.34
CA TYR A 12 -4.79 10.79 6.37
C TYR A 12 -4.18 10.65 4.97
N GLY A 13 -3.26 11.55 4.63
CA GLY A 13 -2.42 11.45 3.44
C GLY A 13 -0.97 11.23 3.84
N TYR A 14 -0.23 10.46 3.05
CA TYR A 14 1.20 10.22 3.27
C TYR A 14 1.96 10.30 1.95
N ASN A 15 3.22 10.71 2.03
CA ASN A 15 4.15 10.72 0.92
C ASN A 15 5.54 10.27 1.42
N ARG A 16 6.35 9.78 0.49
CA ARG A 16 7.76 9.46 0.71
C ARG A 16 8.52 9.80 -0.55
N CYS A 17 9.64 10.51 -0.41
CA CYS A 17 10.54 10.77 -1.53
C CYS A 17 11.46 9.55 -1.72
N LEU A 18 11.41 8.93 -2.89
CA LEU A 18 12.20 7.73 -3.23
C LEU A 18 13.37 8.03 -4.18
N GLY A 19 13.47 9.25 -4.71
CA GLY A 19 14.44 9.58 -5.74
C GLY A 19 14.15 8.84 -7.06
N LYS A 20 15.20 8.45 -7.80
CA LYS A 20 15.06 7.62 -9.01
C LYS A 20 14.77 6.18 -8.60
N CYS A 21 13.59 5.69 -8.92
CA CYS A 21 13.16 4.32 -8.69
C CYS A 21 12.24 3.84 -9.82
N LEU A 22 11.99 2.53 -9.90
CA LEU A 22 10.98 2.00 -10.81
C LEU A 22 9.58 2.30 -10.27
N VAL A 23 8.60 2.40 -11.17
CA VAL A 23 7.18 2.54 -10.80
C VAL A 23 6.76 1.37 -9.89
N PHE A 24 7.20 0.15 -10.20
CA PHE A 24 6.93 -1.02 -9.37
C PHE A 24 7.43 -0.85 -7.92
N ASP A 25 8.67 -0.38 -7.74
CA ASP A 25 9.25 -0.15 -6.40
C ASP A 25 8.51 0.96 -5.65
N ALA A 26 8.10 2.01 -6.36
CA ALA A 26 7.35 3.12 -5.78
C ALA A 26 5.96 2.70 -5.31
N GLU A 27 5.23 1.94 -6.13
CA GLU A 27 3.89 1.44 -5.80
C GLU A 27 3.91 0.39 -4.70
N LEU A 28 4.84 -0.57 -4.76
CA LEU A 28 4.98 -1.59 -3.72
C LEU A 28 5.44 -0.97 -2.39
N GLY A 29 6.43 -0.07 -2.44
CA GLY A 29 6.91 0.65 -1.26
C GLY A 29 5.84 1.56 -0.65
N GLY A 30 5.10 2.29 -1.48
CA GLY A 30 3.96 3.10 -1.04
C GLY A 30 2.87 2.27 -0.36
N SER A 31 2.58 1.08 -0.89
CA SER A 31 1.63 0.13 -0.30
C SER A 31 2.08 -0.33 1.10
N LEU A 32 3.36 -0.68 1.23
CA LEU A 32 3.96 -1.08 2.51
C LEU A 32 3.95 0.07 3.53
N ASP A 33 4.30 1.29 3.11
CA ASP A 33 4.26 2.47 3.96
C ASP A 33 2.81 2.73 4.46
N GLY A 34 1.82 2.63 3.58
CA GLY A 34 0.40 2.75 3.93
C GLY A 34 -0.06 1.70 4.93
N LEU A 35 0.33 0.44 4.74
CA LEU A 35 0.03 -0.65 5.67
C LEU A 35 0.65 -0.44 7.05
N ASN A 36 1.94 -0.05 7.11
CA ASN A 36 2.61 0.24 8.38
C ASN A 36 1.92 1.39 9.14
N ILE A 37 1.45 2.42 8.43
CA ILE A 37 0.68 3.52 9.02
C ILE A 37 -0.66 3.00 9.58
N MET A 38 -1.34 2.11 8.88
CA MET A 38 -2.61 1.54 9.33
C MET A 38 -2.43 0.62 10.54
N LEU A 39 -1.43 -0.26 10.50
CA LEU A 39 -1.08 -1.15 11.61
C LEU A 39 -0.68 -0.37 12.86
N SER A 40 0.14 0.68 12.74
CA SER A 40 0.52 1.53 13.89
C SER A 40 -0.65 2.32 14.49
N ARG A 41 -1.79 2.35 13.80
CA ARG A 41 -3.05 2.96 14.27
C ARG A 41 -4.11 1.93 14.66
N ASN A 42 -3.74 0.66 14.80
CA ASN A 42 -4.61 -0.45 15.18
C ASN A 42 -5.78 -0.72 14.22
N PHE A 43 -5.61 -0.45 12.92
CA PHE A 43 -6.57 -0.90 11.91
C PHE A 43 -6.30 -2.38 11.57
N GLU A 44 -7.30 -3.23 11.79
CA GLU A 44 -7.18 -4.69 11.56
C GLU A 44 -7.67 -5.13 10.17
N ASN A 45 -8.67 -4.42 9.62
CA ASN A 45 -9.28 -4.76 8.33
C ASN A 45 -9.04 -3.62 7.35
N VAL A 46 -8.16 -3.87 6.39
CA VAL A 46 -7.71 -2.88 5.41
C VAL A 46 -8.02 -3.37 4.00
N LEU A 47 -8.65 -2.50 3.20
CA LEU A 47 -8.74 -2.67 1.76
C LEU A 47 -7.64 -1.81 1.12
N ILE A 48 -6.72 -2.46 0.41
CA ILE A 48 -5.70 -1.76 -0.38
C ILE A 48 -6.22 -1.62 -1.80
N GLN A 49 -6.30 -0.37 -2.28
CA GLN A 49 -6.60 -0.07 -3.67
C GLN A 49 -5.30 0.35 -4.37
N LEU A 50 -4.94 -0.38 -5.42
CA LEU A 50 -3.78 -0.12 -6.26
C LEU A 50 -4.25 0.10 -7.70
N ASP A 51 -3.60 1.01 -8.40
CA ASP A 51 -3.80 1.25 -9.83
C ASP A 51 -2.83 0.43 -10.70
N TYR A 52 -1.76 -0.11 -10.10
CA TYR A 52 -0.74 -0.90 -10.79
C TYR A 52 -0.92 -2.41 -10.55
N MET A 53 -1.44 -3.10 -11.57
CA MET A 53 -1.85 -4.51 -11.49
C MET A 53 -0.68 -5.46 -11.19
N GLU A 54 0.53 -5.16 -11.66
CA GLU A 54 1.73 -5.95 -11.44
C GLU A 54 2.07 -6.06 -9.94
N VAL A 55 1.90 -4.96 -9.19
CA VAL A 55 2.10 -4.97 -7.74
C VAL A 55 1.00 -5.76 -7.04
N ALA A 56 -0.25 -5.64 -7.48
CA ALA A 56 -1.34 -6.45 -6.94
C ALA A 56 -1.09 -7.96 -7.14
N LYS A 57 -0.57 -8.36 -8.31
CA LYS A 57 -0.16 -9.75 -8.59
C LYS A 57 0.97 -10.19 -7.68
N ALA A 58 2.03 -9.39 -7.56
CA ALA A 58 3.18 -9.72 -6.71
C ALA A 58 2.82 -9.89 -5.23
N ILE A 59 1.85 -9.13 -4.72
CA ILE A 59 1.34 -9.27 -3.34
C ILE A 59 0.51 -10.56 -3.18
N HIS A 60 -0.25 -10.95 -4.21
CA HIS A 60 -1.07 -12.16 -4.18
C HIS A 60 -0.29 -13.45 -4.44
N GLU A 61 0.86 -13.37 -5.09
CA GLU A 61 1.75 -14.50 -5.31
C GLU A 61 2.29 -14.99 -3.95
N ARG A 62 1.86 -16.20 -3.55
CA ARG A 62 2.50 -16.89 -2.42
C ARG A 62 3.92 -17.26 -2.83
N PRO A 63 4.93 -17.12 -1.95
CA PRO A 63 6.25 -17.67 -2.24
C PRO A 63 6.09 -19.15 -2.57
N MET A 64 6.57 -19.57 -3.74
CA MET A 64 6.79 -20.99 -3.99
C MET A 64 7.74 -21.47 -2.88
N SER A 65 7.24 -22.36 -2.02
CA SER A 65 8.10 -23.09 -1.10
C SER A 65 9.11 -23.83 -1.95
N SER A 66 10.39 -23.48 -1.77
CA SER A 66 11.53 -24.27 -2.26
C SER A 66 12.11 -25.06 -1.09
#